data_AF-A0A1E8F8W8-F1
#
_entry.id   AF-A0A1E8F8W8-F1
#
_cell.length_a   1.000
_cell.length_b   1.000
_cell.length_c   1.000
_cell.angle_alpha   90.00
_cell.angle_beta   90.00
_cell.angle_gamma   90.00
#
_symmetry.space_group_name_H-M   'P 1'
#
loop_
_entity.id
_entity.type
_entity.pdbx_description
1 polymer ?
#
loop_
_entity_poly.entity_id
_entity_poly.type
_entity_poly.pdbx_seq_one_letter_code
_entity_poly.pdbx_strand_id
1 'polypeptide(L)'
;MSRRALLGWIGKTAGASAMYQAMTSLGFAAESSQPGVLKLDGVKKGATVLVLGAGLAGMTSAYELRKAGYKVKILEFNGKAGGRCWTLRGGDSYTELGGATQQCKFADGNYINPGPWRVPYHHHHVMSYINEFNIAIEPFIQVNYNALVHNTKAFNGKPQRYREVQADYQGYTAELLGKVLNQHGLDETLTHEDREKLFESLRHWGALTDKADYKKSYEVSLRRGFAIPPGGGLSPKPEPSELLDRSALLQSELWKYIVNGQDIEFQSSIFQPVGGMDNIAKAFEKRVGDLIEYHAKVTQINQSDKGVTVNYEQQGVAKTAQADWCVCTIPLSILSQIPVQASSGMQAAIRSLPYAASVKVGLEFKRRFWEQDEAIYGGVSYTNLPITNISYPSTKFCDKGKGVLLGAYVWGANAFEFTSLAPEERVKKAVEYGKQIHPQYAEEFDNGIAVGWHRVPWTQGCYGLWTEEKRAEHYENLCQVDGRLVLAGEHASNLPAWQEGAISSAHDAIKRLHHKAVSTAA
;
A
#
# COMPACT_ATOMS: atom_id res chain seq x y z
N MET A 1 -4.37 -11.35 38.25
CA MET A 1 -4.30 -9.87 38.27
C MET A 1 -4.09 -9.38 36.85
N SER A 2 -4.87 -8.44 36.34
CA SER A 2 -4.73 -7.96 34.96
C SER A 2 -3.49 -7.07 34.79
N ARG A 3 -2.96 -6.95 33.57
CA ARG A 3 -1.76 -6.14 33.27
C ARG A 3 -1.92 -4.67 33.69
N ARG A 4 -3.11 -4.11 33.42
CA ARG A 4 -3.48 -2.75 33.85
C ARG A 4 -3.57 -2.64 35.37
N ALA A 5 -4.04 -3.68 36.06
CA ALA A 5 -4.08 -3.71 37.52
C ALA A 5 -2.68 -3.78 38.13
N LEU A 6 -1.74 -4.53 37.54
CA LEU A 6 -0.36 -4.60 38.00
C LEU A 6 0.38 -3.27 37.82
N LEU A 7 0.34 -2.68 36.62
CA LEU A 7 1.00 -1.39 36.35
C LEU A 7 0.35 -0.25 37.14
N GLY A 8 -0.98 -0.25 37.24
CA GLY A 8 -1.72 0.70 38.08
C GLY A 8 -1.40 0.54 39.57
N TRP A 9 -1.13 -0.67 40.04
CA TRP A 9 -0.68 -0.90 41.41
C TRP A 9 0.74 -0.36 41.62
N ILE A 10 1.70 -0.68 40.74
CA ILE A 10 3.08 -0.18 40.82
C ILE A 10 3.11 1.36 40.77
N GLY A 11 2.33 1.98 39.89
CA GLY A 11 2.23 3.44 39.81
C GLY A 11 1.66 4.08 41.08
N LYS A 12 0.72 3.40 41.76
CA LYS A 12 0.14 3.87 43.02
C LYS A 12 1.05 3.63 44.24
N THR A 13 1.84 2.55 44.25
CA THR A 13 2.64 2.17 45.42
C THR A 13 4.08 2.67 45.38
N ALA A 14 4.69 2.72 44.19
CA ALA A 14 6.09 3.05 44.01
C ALA A 14 6.32 4.28 43.11
N GLY A 15 5.24 4.94 42.69
CA GLY A 15 5.28 6.17 41.91
C GLY A 15 5.48 5.95 40.40
N ALA A 16 5.31 7.04 39.64
CA ALA A 16 5.35 7.01 38.18
C ALA A 16 6.70 6.52 37.62
N SER A 17 7.82 6.83 38.28
CA SER A 17 9.16 6.40 37.84
C SER A 17 9.38 4.89 37.98
N ALA A 18 8.89 4.26 39.06
CA ALA A 18 8.97 2.82 39.25
C ALA A 18 8.02 2.07 38.29
N MET A 19 6.84 2.64 38.04
CA MET A 19 5.93 2.15 36.99
C MET A 19 6.59 2.24 35.61
N TYR A 20 7.25 3.36 35.30
CA TYR A 20 7.97 3.54 34.05
C TYR A 20 9.13 2.55 33.90
N GLN A 21 9.95 2.35 34.93
CA GLN A 21 11.01 1.33 34.92
C GLN A 21 10.45 -0.10 34.78
N ALA A 22 9.32 -0.42 35.43
CA ALA A 22 8.63 -1.70 35.25
C ALA A 22 8.08 -1.84 33.82
N MET A 23 7.59 -0.75 33.22
CA MET A 23 7.22 -0.72 31.82
C MET A 23 8.46 -0.92 30.92
N THR A 24 9.60 -0.30 31.20
CA THR A 24 10.83 -0.46 30.40
C THR A 24 11.40 -1.87 30.51
N SER A 25 11.46 -2.47 31.71
CA SER A 25 11.98 -3.83 31.93
C SER A 25 11.08 -4.91 31.34
N LEU A 26 9.76 -4.66 31.30
CA LEU A 26 8.78 -5.50 30.59
C LEU A 26 8.67 -5.18 29.09
N GLY A 27 9.49 -4.24 28.57
CA GLY A 27 9.58 -3.90 27.14
C GLY A 27 8.46 -2.98 26.62
N PHE A 28 7.67 -2.36 27.49
CA PHE A 28 6.55 -1.46 27.18
C PHE A 28 6.92 0.03 27.15
N ALA A 29 8.03 0.43 27.79
CA ALA A 29 8.57 1.79 27.76
C ALA A 29 10.05 1.82 27.33
N ALA A 30 10.47 0.83 26.53
CA ALA A 30 11.69 0.97 25.77
C ALA A 30 11.44 2.02 24.68
N GLU A 31 12.39 2.94 24.47
CA GLU A 31 12.51 3.60 23.17
C GLU A 31 12.42 2.51 22.11
N SER A 32 11.60 2.72 21.07
CA SER A 32 11.54 1.83 19.92
C SER A 32 12.97 1.46 19.54
N SER A 33 13.38 0.20 19.76
CA SER A 33 14.57 -0.33 19.12
C SER A 33 14.51 0.11 17.67
N GLN A 34 15.59 0.69 17.13
CA GLN A 34 15.59 1.16 15.74
C GLN A 34 14.92 0.11 14.87
N PRO A 35 13.81 0.44 14.19
CA PRO A 35 13.09 -0.51 13.36
C PRO A 35 14.07 -1.23 12.45
N GLY A 36 14.06 -2.57 12.50
CA GLY A 36 14.95 -3.42 11.71
C GLY A 36 16.09 -4.12 12.46
N VAL A 37 16.46 -3.74 13.69
CA VAL A 37 17.46 -4.51 14.47
C VAL A 37 16.75 -5.53 15.36
N LEU A 38 16.70 -6.78 14.90
CA LEU A 38 16.20 -7.91 15.68
C LEU A 38 17.36 -8.70 16.30
N LYS A 39 17.35 -8.87 17.62
CA LYS A 39 18.31 -9.70 18.37
C LYS A 39 17.64 -10.99 18.83
N LEU A 40 18.15 -12.12 18.38
CA LEU A 40 17.66 -13.47 18.69
C LEU A 40 18.84 -14.30 19.22
N ASP A 41 19.11 -14.20 20.51
CA ASP A 41 20.26 -14.83 21.18
C ASP A 41 19.92 -16.19 21.80
N GLY A 42 20.93 -17.04 22.05
CA GLY A 42 20.71 -18.32 22.72
C GLY A 42 20.09 -19.41 21.83
N VAL A 43 20.19 -19.28 20.51
CA VAL A 43 19.76 -20.31 19.56
C VAL A 43 20.51 -21.61 19.80
N LYS A 44 19.78 -22.70 20.02
CA LYS A 44 20.35 -24.04 20.13
C LYS A 44 21.05 -24.42 18.83
N LYS A 45 22.30 -24.88 18.92
CA LYS A 45 23.08 -25.34 17.77
C LYS A 45 22.30 -26.38 16.97
N GLY A 46 22.08 -26.08 15.68
CA GLY A 46 21.39 -26.97 14.76
C GLY A 46 19.87 -26.90 14.78
N ALA A 47 19.26 -26.00 15.56
CA ALA A 47 17.82 -25.75 15.53
C ALA A 47 17.37 -25.38 14.11
N THR A 48 16.26 -25.98 13.68
CA THR A 48 15.77 -25.90 12.30
C THR A 48 14.43 -25.17 12.23
N VAL A 49 14.26 -24.33 11.20
CA VAL A 49 12.99 -23.64 10.92
C VAL A 49 12.60 -23.83 9.46
N LEU A 50 11.37 -24.27 9.24
CA LEU A 50 10.77 -24.29 7.91
C LEU A 50 9.94 -23.01 7.70
N VAL A 51 10.16 -22.33 6.59
CA VAL A 51 9.39 -21.14 6.19
C VAL A 51 8.54 -21.51 4.99
N LEU A 52 7.24 -21.24 5.06
CA LEU A 52 6.30 -21.55 3.98
C LEU A 52 5.94 -20.26 3.24
N GLY A 53 6.48 -20.10 2.03
CA GLY A 53 6.37 -18.91 1.18
C GLY A 53 7.63 -18.03 1.19
N ALA A 54 8.11 -17.67 0.01
CA ALA A 54 9.18 -16.70 -0.24
C ALA A 54 8.64 -15.31 -0.63
N GLY A 55 7.51 -14.92 -0.03
CA GLY A 55 7.10 -13.50 -0.01
C GLY A 55 7.98 -12.67 0.92
N LEU A 56 7.74 -11.35 1.01
CA LEU A 56 8.54 -10.49 1.88
C LEU A 56 8.58 -10.97 3.34
N ALA A 57 7.43 -11.35 3.92
CA ALA A 57 7.40 -11.86 5.29
C ALA A 57 8.28 -13.10 5.47
N GLY A 58 8.17 -14.09 4.56
CA GLY A 58 8.94 -15.33 4.67
C GLY A 58 10.43 -15.12 4.46
N MET A 59 10.82 -14.30 3.47
CA MET A 59 12.23 -14.00 3.26
C MET A 59 12.82 -13.14 4.38
N THR A 60 12.07 -12.21 4.97
CA THR A 60 12.46 -11.50 6.19
C THR A 60 12.67 -12.46 7.35
N SER A 61 11.72 -13.37 7.59
CA SER A 61 11.85 -14.40 8.64
C SER A 61 13.08 -15.25 8.44
N ALA A 62 13.32 -15.73 7.21
CA ALA A 62 14.47 -16.56 6.90
C ALA A 62 15.80 -15.80 7.06
N TYR A 63 15.85 -14.54 6.65
CA TYR A 63 17.03 -13.69 6.76
C TYR A 63 17.45 -13.50 8.22
N GLU A 64 16.51 -13.11 9.08
CA GLU A 64 16.79 -12.86 10.49
C GLU A 64 17.05 -14.14 11.29
N LEU A 65 16.28 -15.22 11.03
CA LEU A 65 16.53 -16.52 11.68
C LEU A 65 17.89 -17.11 11.28
N ARG A 66 18.31 -16.95 10.02
CA ARG A 66 19.65 -17.33 9.56
C ARG A 66 20.72 -16.52 10.28
N LYS A 67 20.57 -15.19 10.39
CA LYS A 67 21.50 -14.32 11.13
C LYS A 67 21.66 -14.76 12.59
N ALA A 68 20.58 -15.24 13.19
CA ALA A 68 20.56 -15.78 14.55
C ALA A 68 21.18 -17.18 14.70
N GLY A 69 21.49 -17.88 13.60
CA GLY A 69 22.11 -19.21 13.61
C GLY A 69 21.16 -20.40 13.45
N TYR A 70 19.88 -20.17 13.12
CA TYR A 70 18.98 -21.26 12.75
C TYR A 70 19.34 -21.84 11.38
N LYS A 71 19.14 -23.15 11.20
CA LYS A 71 19.11 -23.78 9.87
C LYS A 71 17.72 -23.58 9.27
N VAL A 72 17.63 -22.77 8.23
CA VAL A 72 16.34 -22.41 7.62
C VAL A 72 16.18 -23.11 6.27
N LYS A 73 14.95 -23.47 5.91
CA LYS A 73 14.56 -23.85 4.54
C LYS A 73 13.29 -23.12 4.18
N ILE A 74 13.16 -22.64 2.94
CA ILE A 74 11.95 -21.99 2.43
C ILE A 74 11.31 -22.86 1.36
N LEU A 75 10.00 -23.10 1.45
CA LEU A 75 9.21 -23.73 0.39
C LEU A 75 8.37 -22.66 -0.30
N GLU A 76 8.62 -22.42 -1.59
CA GLU A 76 7.90 -21.42 -2.39
C GLU A 76 7.13 -22.09 -3.52
N PHE A 77 5.85 -21.75 -3.66
CA PHE A 77 4.98 -22.29 -4.71
C PHE A 77 5.43 -21.84 -6.11
N ASN A 78 5.81 -20.57 -6.27
CA ASN A 78 6.16 -20.00 -7.56
C ASN A 78 7.57 -20.42 -8.02
N GLY A 79 7.87 -20.16 -9.29
CA GLY A 79 9.23 -20.19 -9.83
C GLY A 79 10.04 -18.93 -9.56
N LYS A 80 9.58 -18.04 -8.67
CA LYS A 80 10.20 -16.76 -8.32
C LYS A 80 9.83 -16.34 -6.91
N ALA A 81 10.68 -15.55 -6.24
CA ALA A 81 10.38 -14.98 -4.94
C ALA A 81 9.59 -13.66 -5.04
N GLY A 82 9.10 -13.17 -3.90
CA GLY A 82 8.45 -11.86 -3.74
C GLY A 82 6.94 -11.92 -3.51
N GLY A 83 6.27 -12.97 -3.99
CA GLY A 83 4.82 -13.15 -3.82
C GLY A 83 4.03 -11.98 -4.39
N ARG A 84 3.35 -11.21 -3.53
CA ARG A 84 2.61 -10.00 -3.94
C ARG A 84 3.52 -8.83 -4.33
N CYS A 85 4.77 -8.79 -3.83
CA CYS A 85 5.77 -7.82 -4.25
C CYS A 85 6.30 -8.22 -5.64
N TRP A 86 5.61 -7.75 -6.67
CA TRP A 86 5.81 -8.17 -8.05
C TRP A 86 5.78 -6.98 -9.00
N THR A 87 6.70 -7.00 -9.96
CA THR A 87 6.78 -6.09 -11.10
C THR A 87 6.75 -6.91 -12.39
N LEU A 88 5.93 -6.47 -13.34
CA LEU A 88 5.82 -7.05 -14.69
C LEU A 88 6.60 -6.19 -15.69
N ARG A 89 7.41 -6.83 -16.52
CA ARG A 89 8.25 -6.22 -17.58
C ARG A 89 8.03 -6.94 -18.91
N GLY A 90 8.51 -6.36 -20.01
CA GLY A 90 8.49 -6.99 -21.33
C GLY A 90 9.08 -8.41 -21.28
N GLY A 91 8.39 -9.38 -21.88
CA GLY A 91 8.77 -10.79 -21.89
C GLY A 91 8.18 -11.63 -20.76
N ASP A 92 7.71 -11.03 -19.67
CA ASP A 92 7.06 -11.76 -18.59
C ASP A 92 5.73 -12.39 -19.05
N SER A 93 5.40 -13.57 -18.52
CA SER A 93 4.11 -14.23 -18.72
C SER A 93 3.44 -14.55 -17.39
N TYR A 94 2.11 -14.51 -17.38
CA TYR A 94 1.30 -14.84 -16.21
C TYR A 94 0.02 -15.56 -16.63
N THR A 95 -0.23 -16.72 -16.01
CA THR A 95 -1.47 -17.48 -16.15
C THR A 95 -2.32 -17.31 -14.90
N GLU A 96 -3.52 -16.76 -15.07
CA GLU A 96 -4.48 -16.63 -13.98
C GLU A 96 -5.29 -17.91 -13.78
N LEU A 97 -6.03 -17.98 -12.67
CA LEU A 97 -7.07 -18.98 -12.48
C LEU A 97 -8.00 -19.00 -13.70
N GLY A 98 -8.41 -20.19 -14.13
CA GLY A 98 -9.16 -20.38 -15.38
C GLY A 98 -8.28 -20.54 -16.63
N GLY A 99 -6.95 -20.47 -16.51
CA GLY A 99 -6.01 -20.89 -17.57
C GLY A 99 -5.67 -19.82 -18.60
N ALA A 100 -6.26 -18.62 -18.51
CA ALA A 100 -5.92 -17.52 -19.40
C ALA A 100 -4.48 -17.03 -19.13
N THR A 101 -3.65 -17.02 -20.16
CA THR A 101 -2.25 -16.58 -20.09
C THR A 101 -2.08 -15.24 -20.78
N GLN A 102 -1.43 -14.30 -20.10
CA GLN A 102 -1.04 -13.00 -20.63
C GLN A 102 0.47 -12.94 -20.81
N GLN A 103 0.91 -12.28 -21.87
CA GLN A 103 2.31 -11.93 -22.08
C GLN A 103 2.45 -10.41 -22.01
N CYS A 104 3.36 -9.94 -21.18
CA CYS A 104 3.70 -8.53 -21.09
C CYS A 104 4.57 -8.14 -22.30
N LYS A 105 4.09 -7.19 -23.10
CA LYS A 105 4.73 -6.74 -24.35
C LYS A 105 5.33 -5.34 -24.23
N PHE A 106 5.52 -4.87 -23.00
CA PHE A 106 6.11 -3.55 -22.75
C PHE A 106 7.51 -3.44 -23.35
N ALA A 107 7.86 -2.23 -23.79
CA ALA A 107 9.19 -1.92 -24.27
C ALA A 107 10.25 -2.09 -23.17
N ASP A 108 11.50 -2.26 -23.57
CA ASP A 108 12.59 -2.48 -22.63
C ASP A 108 12.70 -1.36 -21.58
N GLY A 109 12.85 -1.78 -20.33
CA GLY A 109 12.93 -0.89 -19.17
C GLY A 109 11.59 -0.28 -18.74
N ASN A 110 10.47 -0.57 -19.41
CA ASN A 110 9.14 -0.22 -18.93
C ASN A 110 8.55 -1.35 -18.08
N TYR A 111 7.71 -0.97 -17.11
CA TYR A 111 7.16 -1.92 -16.16
C TYR A 111 5.85 -1.44 -15.53
N ILE A 112 5.12 -2.38 -14.93
CA ILE A 112 4.02 -2.09 -14.01
C ILE A 112 4.19 -2.86 -12.71
N ASN A 113 3.80 -2.25 -11.60
CA ASN A 113 3.72 -2.90 -10.28
C ASN A 113 2.26 -3.34 -10.03
N PRO A 114 1.84 -4.57 -10.39
CA PRO A 114 0.49 -5.05 -10.10
C PRO A 114 0.19 -5.15 -8.60
N GLY A 115 1.23 -5.29 -7.76
CA GLY A 115 1.12 -5.39 -6.31
C GLY A 115 1.40 -4.08 -5.57
N PRO A 116 2.22 -4.11 -4.50
CA PRO A 116 2.69 -2.90 -3.82
C PRO A 116 3.37 -1.96 -4.80
N TRP A 117 3.17 -0.68 -4.60
CA TRP A 117 3.49 0.31 -5.62
C TRP A 117 4.16 1.57 -5.06
N ARG A 118 4.08 1.78 -3.75
CA ARG A 118 4.70 2.90 -3.05
C ARG A 118 5.09 2.52 -1.62
N VAL A 119 6.03 3.26 -1.05
CA VAL A 119 6.59 3.08 0.30
C VAL A 119 6.59 4.43 1.02
N PRO A 120 5.65 4.67 1.96
CA PRO A 120 5.64 5.86 2.80
C PRO A 120 6.89 5.99 3.68
N TYR A 121 7.29 7.22 4.00
CA TYR A 121 8.48 7.49 4.81
C TYR A 121 8.45 6.85 6.21
N HIS A 122 7.26 6.67 6.79
CA HIS A 122 7.06 6.09 8.13
C HIS A 122 7.00 4.56 8.15
N HIS A 123 7.18 3.90 6.99
CA HIS A 123 7.30 2.44 6.93
C HIS A 123 8.69 1.99 7.36
N HIS A 124 8.97 2.11 8.66
CA HIS A 124 10.32 2.04 9.18
C HIS A 124 10.98 0.67 8.99
N HIS A 125 10.26 -0.45 9.01
CA HIS A 125 10.86 -1.76 8.76
C HIS A 125 11.27 -1.91 7.29
N VAL A 126 10.38 -1.56 6.36
CA VAL A 126 10.71 -1.59 4.92
C VAL A 126 11.87 -0.65 4.61
N MET A 127 11.84 0.57 5.14
CA MET A 127 12.90 1.57 4.95
C MET A 127 14.23 1.11 5.53
N SER A 128 14.22 0.43 6.68
CA SER A 128 15.43 -0.15 7.28
C SER A 128 16.11 -1.17 6.36
N TYR A 129 15.33 -2.09 5.76
CA TYR A 129 15.88 -3.05 4.79
C TYR A 129 16.27 -2.42 3.46
N ILE A 130 15.56 -1.39 3.00
CA ILE A 130 15.99 -0.59 1.84
C ILE A 130 17.40 -0.04 2.08
N ASN A 131 17.65 0.51 3.26
CA ASN A 131 18.95 1.03 3.64
C ASN A 131 20.01 -0.07 3.84
N GLU A 132 19.71 -1.11 4.62
CA GLU A 132 20.62 -2.25 4.88
C GLU A 132 21.05 -2.93 3.58
N PHE A 133 20.14 -3.02 2.61
CA PHE A 133 20.40 -3.68 1.34
C PHE A 133 20.90 -2.74 0.25
N ASN A 134 21.02 -1.45 0.53
CA ASN A 134 21.41 -0.40 -0.41
C ASN A 134 20.55 -0.41 -1.70
N ILE A 135 19.23 -0.43 -1.53
CA ILE A 135 18.28 -0.42 -2.64
C ILE A 135 18.07 1.03 -3.09
N ALA A 136 18.35 1.32 -4.36
CA ALA A 136 18.07 2.63 -4.93
C ALA A 136 16.55 2.89 -4.94
N ILE A 137 16.15 4.02 -4.35
CA ILE A 137 14.77 4.51 -4.33
C ILE A 137 14.69 5.92 -4.93
N GLU A 138 13.52 6.26 -5.43
CA GLU A 138 13.19 7.57 -5.99
C GLU A 138 11.83 8.05 -5.45
N PRO A 139 11.54 9.36 -5.48
CA PRO A 139 10.24 9.88 -5.05
C PRO A 139 9.08 9.30 -5.86
N PHE A 140 8.02 8.92 -5.16
CA PHE A 140 6.72 8.60 -5.73
C PHE A 140 5.82 9.83 -5.61
N ILE A 141 5.33 10.34 -6.73
CA ILE A 141 4.43 11.50 -6.75
C ILE A 141 3.01 11.01 -6.48
N GLN A 142 2.53 11.21 -5.25
CA GLN A 142 1.17 10.84 -4.85
C GLN A 142 0.13 11.88 -5.26
N VAL A 143 0.43 13.16 -5.04
CA VAL A 143 -0.43 14.29 -5.40
C VAL A 143 0.24 15.08 -6.51
N ASN A 144 -0.49 15.31 -7.59
CA ASN A 144 -0.09 16.24 -8.63
C ASN A 144 -1.22 17.23 -8.88
N TYR A 145 -0.95 18.50 -8.60
CA TYR A 145 -1.89 19.61 -8.74
C TYR A 145 -2.34 19.84 -10.19
N ASN A 146 -1.57 19.35 -11.16
CA ASN A 146 -1.92 19.39 -12.57
C ASN A 146 -2.61 18.10 -13.06
N ALA A 147 -2.73 17.05 -12.23
CA ALA A 147 -3.56 15.90 -12.55
C ALA A 147 -5.07 16.26 -12.54
N LEU A 148 -5.91 15.28 -12.86
CA LEU A 148 -7.33 15.48 -13.10
C LEU A 148 -8.21 14.82 -12.03
N VAL A 149 -9.37 15.42 -11.77
CA VAL A 149 -10.45 14.83 -10.99
C VAL A 149 -11.72 14.84 -11.86
N HIS A 150 -12.46 13.74 -11.86
CA HIS A 150 -13.57 13.55 -12.79
C HIS A 150 -14.77 12.85 -12.15
N ASN A 151 -15.96 13.34 -12.48
CA ASN A 151 -17.22 12.68 -12.17
C ASN A 151 -18.13 12.80 -13.39
N THR A 152 -18.61 11.68 -13.92
CA THR A 152 -19.48 11.64 -15.12
C THR A 152 -20.76 12.48 -14.96
N LYS A 153 -21.21 12.72 -13.72
CA LYS A 153 -22.42 13.49 -13.40
C LYS A 153 -22.15 14.97 -13.14
N ALA A 154 -20.90 15.40 -13.11
CA ALA A 154 -20.51 16.78 -12.86
C ALA A 154 -19.87 17.42 -14.09
N PHE A 155 -20.02 18.73 -14.26
CA PHE A 155 -19.37 19.50 -15.33
C PHE A 155 -19.53 18.88 -16.73
N ASN A 156 -20.71 18.30 -17.01
CA ASN A 156 -21.01 17.58 -18.25
C ASN A 156 -20.03 16.44 -18.58
N GLY A 157 -19.49 15.77 -17.55
CA GLY A 157 -18.51 14.70 -17.68
C GLY A 157 -17.11 15.19 -18.09
N LYS A 158 -16.82 16.50 -17.97
CA LYS A 158 -15.48 17.02 -18.25
C LYS A 158 -14.58 16.93 -17.01
N PRO A 159 -13.38 16.31 -17.11
CA PRO A 159 -12.39 16.35 -16.04
C PRO A 159 -12.00 17.79 -15.67
N GLN A 160 -11.76 18.03 -14.38
CA GLN A 160 -11.26 19.30 -13.85
C GLN A 160 -9.83 19.12 -13.34
N ARG A 161 -9.00 20.18 -13.33
CA ARG A 161 -7.67 20.08 -12.72
C ARG A 161 -7.81 19.97 -11.20
N TYR A 162 -6.96 19.15 -10.59
CA TYR A 162 -6.94 18.95 -9.14
C TYR A 162 -6.80 20.29 -8.40
N ARG A 163 -5.87 21.16 -8.83
CA ARG A 163 -5.65 22.48 -8.23
C ARG A 163 -6.84 23.42 -8.34
N GLU A 164 -7.64 23.30 -9.39
CA GLU A 164 -8.82 24.17 -9.60
C GLU A 164 -9.90 23.81 -8.59
N VAL A 165 -10.22 22.51 -8.49
CA VAL A 165 -11.17 21.97 -7.50
C VAL A 165 -10.71 22.28 -6.07
N GLN A 166 -9.42 22.11 -5.78
CA GLN A 166 -8.90 22.37 -4.44
C GLN A 166 -8.96 23.86 -4.07
N ALA A 167 -8.47 24.75 -4.94
CA ALA A 167 -8.44 26.18 -4.65
C ALA A 167 -9.86 26.75 -4.53
N ASP A 168 -10.79 26.35 -5.40
CA ASP A 168 -12.18 26.83 -5.34
C ASP A 168 -12.91 26.29 -4.12
N TYR A 169 -12.73 25.00 -3.78
CA TYR A 169 -13.38 24.42 -2.60
C TYR A 169 -12.88 25.08 -1.31
N GLN A 170 -11.56 25.22 -1.15
CA GLN A 170 -10.97 25.90 0.00
C GLN A 170 -11.39 27.38 0.06
N GLY A 171 -11.38 28.08 -1.07
CA GLY A 171 -11.79 29.47 -1.19
C GLY A 171 -13.24 29.71 -0.78
N TYR A 172 -14.18 28.92 -1.33
CA TYR A 172 -15.59 29.05 -0.96
C TYR A 172 -15.87 28.67 0.49
N THR A 173 -15.20 27.65 1.04
CA THR A 173 -15.31 27.31 2.46
C THR A 173 -14.79 28.45 3.33
N ALA A 174 -13.64 29.03 2.98
CA ALA A 174 -13.06 30.15 3.70
C ALA A 174 -13.94 31.40 3.62
N GLU A 175 -14.54 31.70 2.46
CA GLU A 175 -15.48 32.81 2.28
C GLU A 175 -16.70 32.65 3.21
N LEU A 176 -17.32 31.47 3.22
CA LEU A 176 -18.50 31.22 4.06
C LEU A 176 -18.17 31.39 5.54
N LEU A 177 -17.06 30.80 6.01
CA LEU A 177 -16.65 30.94 7.41
C LEU A 177 -16.23 32.38 7.74
N GLY A 178 -15.51 33.05 6.84
CA GLY A 178 -15.13 34.46 6.99
C GLY A 178 -16.34 35.39 7.11
N LYS A 179 -17.42 35.12 6.35
CA LYS A 179 -18.68 35.85 6.47
C LYS A 179 -19.37 35.62 7.81
N VAL A 180 -19.36 34.40 8.34
CA VAL A 180 -19.88 34.09 9.68
C VAL A 180 -19.09 34.84 10.76
N LEU A 181 -17.75 34.90 10.65
CA LEU A 181 -16.90 35.64 11.58
C LEU A 181 -17.21 37.15 11.54
N ASN A 182 -17.35 37.74 10.35
CA ASN A 182 -17.70 39.15 10.18
C ASN A 182 -19.11 39.49 10.71
N GLN A 183 -19.99 38.49 10.80
CA GLN A 183 -21.34 38.63 11.36
C GLN A 183 -21.40 38.31 12.86
N HIS A 184 -20.24 38.15 13.53
CA HIS A 184 -20.16 37.79 14.95
C HIS A 184 -20.83 36.44 15.30
N GLY A 185 -21.02 35.56 14.31
CA GLY A 185 -21.75 34.30 14.49
C GLY A 185 -21.03 33.24 15.32
N LEU A 186 -19.80 33.50 15.76
CA LEU A 186 -18.96 32.60 16.56
C LEU A 186 -18.40 33.25 17.83
N ASP A 187 -18.93 34.41 18.24
CA ASP A 187 -18.43 35.16 19.41
C ASP A 187 -18.67 34.44 20.75
N GLU A 188 -19.62 33.50 20.81
CA GLU A 188 -19.79 32.61 21.97
C GLU A 188 -18.69 31.55 22.09
N THR A 189 -18.00 31.24 20.98
CA THR A 189 -16.98 30.19 20.90
C THR A 189 -15.57 30.76 20.87
N LEU A 190 -15.37 31.91 20.24
CA LEU A 190 -14.07 32.53 20.00
C LEU A 190 -13.96 33.85 20.73
N THR A 191 -12.78 34.10 21.31
CA THR A 191 -12.43 35.44 21.75
C THR A 191 -12.34 36.39 20.56
N HIS A 192 -12.40 37.69 20.82
CA HIS A 192 -12.18 38.71 19.78
C HIS A 192 -10.86 38.47 19.03
N GLU A 193 -9.78 38.20 19.78
CA GLU A 193 -8.44 37.98 19.24
C GLU A 193 -8.39 36.69 18.38
N ASP A 194 -8.99 35.60 18.85
CA ASP A 194 -9.03 34.34 18.09
C ASP A 194 -9.84 34.48 16.81
N ARG A 195 -10.94 35.24 16.84
CA ARG A 195 -11.76 35.54 15.66
C ARG A 195 -10.94 36.29 14.61
N GLU A 196 -10.20 37.32 15.01
CA GLU A 196 -9.33 38.08 14.11
C GLU A 196 -8.21 37.21 13.52
N LYS A 197 -7.53 36.40 14.35
CA LYS A 197 -6.50 35.46 13.90
C LYS A 197 -7.04 34.38 12.96
N LEU A 198 -8.23 33.85 13.24
CA LEU A 198 -8.88 32.89 12.36
C LEU A 198 -9.27 33.54 11.03
N PHE A 199 -9.82 34.75 11.05
CA PHE A 199 -10.15 35.46 9.82
C PHE A 199 -8.89 35.69 8.95
N GLU A 200 -7.80 36.14 9.55
CA GLU A 200 -6.54 36.34 8.83
C GLU A 200 -5.97 35.04 8.28
N SER A 201 -6.09 33.93 9.03
CA SER A 201 -5.75 32.59 8.56
C SER A 201 -6.59 32.19 7.34
N LEU A 202 -7.90 32.40 7.37
CA LEU A 202 -8.81 32.08 6.26
C LEU A 202 -8.53 32.91 5.01
N ARG A 203 -8.15 34.19 5.18
CA ARG A 203 -7.73 35.03 4.07
C ARG A 203 -6.51 34.45 3.35
N HIS A 204 -5.49 34.04 4.11
CA HIS A 204 -4.29 33.44 3.56
C HIS A 204 -4.55 32.06 2.95
N TRP A 205 -5.31 31.22 3.64
CA TRP A 205 -5.60 29.86 3.20
C TRP A 205 -6.51 29.84 1.96
N GLY A 206 -7.59 30.63 1.99
CA GLY A 206 -8.61 30.68 0.95
C GLY A 206 -8.41 31.77 -0.12
N ALA A 207 -7.36 32.58 -0.06
CA ALA A 207 -7.12 33.71 -0.98
C ALA A 207 -8.25 34.76 -0.98
N LEU A 208 -8.78 35.09 0.21
CA LEU A 208 -9.90 36.03 0.34
C LEU A 208 -9.45 37.51 0.33
N THR A 209 -10.37 38.38 -0.08
CA THR A 209 -10.24 39.84 0.11
C THR A 209 -10.39 40.25 1.58
N ASP A 210 -10.13 41.52 1.90
CA ASP A 210 -10.38 42.08 3.25
C ASP A 210 -11.84 41.99 3.70
N LYS A 211 -12.77 41.82 2.75
CA LYS A 211 -14.21 41.70 3.03
C LYS A 211 -14.70 40.25 3.07
N ALA A 212 -13.78 39.29 3.17
CA ALA A 212 -14.05 37.85 3.12
C ALA A 212 -14.50 37.31 1.76
N ASP A 213 -14.55 38.11 0.69
CA ASP A 213 -15.01 37.63 -0.61
C ASP A 213 -13.95 36.76 -1.31
N TYR A 214 -14.35 35.60 -1.82
CA TYR A 214 -13.59 34.80 -2.78
C TYR A 214 -14.02 35.16 -4.20
N LYS A 215 -13.09 35.67 -5.01
CA LYS A 215 -13.38 36.12 -6.38
C LYS A 215 -12.18 35.96 -7.30
N LYS A 216 -12.46 35.86 -8.61
CA LYS A 216 -11.46 35.84 -9.67
C LYS A 216 -10.43 36.95 -9.43
N SER A 217 -9.19 36.56 -9.20
CA SER A 217 -8.10 37.47 -8.90
C SER A 217 -6.75 36.81 -9.17
N TYR A 218 -5.70 37.64 -9.20
CA TYR A 218 -4.32 37.17 -9.31
C TYR A 218 -3.96 36.22 -8.15
N GLU A 219 -4.30 36.58 -6.92
CA GLU A 219 -4.01 35.80 -5.71
C GLU A 219 -4.66 34.42 -5.73
N VAL A 220 -5.91 34.33 -6.18
CA VAL A 220 -6.59 33.05 -6.39
C VAL A 220 -5.87 32.21 -7.46
N SER A 221 -5.45 32.84 -8.55
CA SER A 221 -4.78 32.15 -9.67
C SER A 221 -3.37 31.65 -9.34
N LEU A 222 -2.72 32.18 -8.30
CA LEU A 222 -1.47 31.61 -7.78
C LEU A 222 -1.65 30.19 -7.24
N ARG A 223 -2.83 29.85 -6.73
CA ARG A 223 -3.19 28.49 -6.26
C ARG A 223 -3.84 27.67 -7.37
N ARG A 224 -4.73 28.32 -8.12
CA ARG A 224 -5.67 27.70 -9.07
C ARG A 224 -5.08 27.49 -10.47
N GLY A 225 -4.07 28.27 -10.84
CA GLY A 225 -3.60 28.42 -12.22
C GLY A 225 -4.22 29.64 -12.92
N PHE A 226 -3.66 30.00 -14.06
CA PHE A 226 -4.01 31.20 -14.83
C PHE A 226 -4.64 30.84 -16.17
N ALA A 227 -5.50 31.72 -16.70
CA ALA A 227 -5.95 31.64 -18.09
C ALA A 227 -4.82 32.05 -19.05
N ILE A 228 -4.10 33.11 -18.70
CA ILE A 228 -2.82 33.47 -19.32
C ILE A 228 -1.76 33.49 -18.21
N PRO A 229 -0.79 32.56 -18.23
CA PRO A 229 0.23 32.50 -17.18
C PRO A 229 1.19 33.70 -17.23
N PRO A 230 1.78 34.10 -16.10
CA PRO A 230 2.86 35.09 -16.09
C PRO A 230 4.00 34.66 -17.02
N GLY A 231 4.36 35.54 -17.95
CA GLY A 231 5.44 35.33 -18.92
C GLY A 231 6.59 36.33 -18.76
N GLY A 232 7.63 36.17 -19.57
CA GLY A 232 8.77 37.11 -19.62
C GLY A 232 8.61 38.19 -20.68
N GLY A 233 9.30 39.33 -20.48
CA GLY A 233 9.45 40.39 -21.47
C GLY A 233 8.12 41.04 -21.88
N LEU A 234 7.86 41.07 -23.20
CA LEU A 234 6.65 41.65 -23.81
C LEU A 234 5.49 40.64 -23.93
N SER A 235 5.53 39.54 -23.17
CA SER A 235 4.41 38.59 -23.12
C SER A 235 3.14 39.29 -22.63
N PRO A 236 1.95 38.80 -23.01
CA PRO A 236 0.69 39.32 -22.49
C PRO A 236 0.67 39.35 -20.95
N LYS A 237 -0.04 40.32 -20.38
CA LYS A 237 -0.23 40.40 -18.93
C LYS A 237 -0.93 39.13 -18.44
N PRO A 238 -0.58 38.61 -17.25
CA PRO A 238 -1.23 37.43 -16.72
C PRO A 238 -2.72 37.68 -16.48
N GLU A 239 -3.55 36.73 -16.90
CA GLU A 239 -4.99 36.77 -16.74
C GLU A 239 -5.44 35.69 -15.76
N PRO A 240 -6.17 36.07 -14.68
CA PRO A 240 -6.72 35.10 -13.75
C PRO A 240 -7.63 34.06 -14.42
N SER A 241 -7.65 32.83 -13.90
CA SER A 241 -8.56 31.78 -14.39
C SER A 241 -10.00 31.98 -13.93
N GLU A 242 -10.96 31.40 -14.67
CA GLU A 242 -12.38 31.42 -14.29
C GLU A 242 -12.67 30.44 -13.15
N LEU A 243 -13.46 30.86 -12.16
CA LEU A 243 -13.84 30.03 -11.03
C LEU A 243 -14.88 28.98 -11.43
N LEU A 244 -14.87 27.81 -10.78
CA LEU A 244 -15.98 26.87 -10.88
C LEU A 244 -17.20 27.44 -10.17
N ASP A 245 -18.40 27.18 -10.69
CA ASP A 245 -19.62 27.51 -9.95
C ASP A 245 -19.65 26.78 -8.60
N ARG A 246 -19.89 27.53 -7.52
CA ARG A 246 -19.86 27.00 -6.15
C ARG A 246 -20.88 25.87 -5.94
N SER A 247 -22.10 26.04 -6.43
CA SER A 247 -23.16 25.05 -6.25
C SER A 247 -22.83 23.77 -7.01
N ALA A 248 -22.38 23.91 -8.26
CA ALA A 248 -21.92 22.80 -9.07
C ALA A 248 -20.73 22.07 -8.43
N LEU A 249 -19.75 22.79 -7.87
CA LEU A 249 -18.61 22.19 -7.18
C LEU A 249 -19.03 21.38 -5.95
N LEU A 250 -19.93 21.90 -5.12
CA LEU A 250 -20.44 21.17 -3.95
C LEU A 250 -21.18 19.88 -4.36
N GLN A 251 -22.00 19.96 -5.41
CA GLN A 251 -22.75 18.82 -5.95
C GLN A 251 -21.88 17.83 -6.75
N SER A 252 -20.69 18.25 -7.18
CA SER A 252 -19.81 17.44 -8.04
C SER A 252 -19.18 16.24 -7.35
N GLU A 253 -19.08 16.30 -6.01
CA GLU A 253 -18.34 15.37 -5.18
C GLU A 253 -16.83 15.25 -5.49
N LEU A 254 -16.27 16.11 -6.33
CA LEU A 254 -14.83 16.07 -6.69
C LEU A 254 -13.92 16.34 -5.48
N TRP A 255 -14.43 17.04 -4.46
CA TRP A 255 -13.74 17.28 -3.19
C TRP A 255 -13.39 15.99 -2.43
N LYS A 256 -14.06 14.86 -2.71
CA LYS A 256 -13.71 13.55 -2.15
C LYS A 256 -12.34 13.05 -2.61
N TYR A 257 -11.83 13.57 -3.74
CA TYR A 257 -10.54 13.13 -4.29
C TYR A 257 -9.37 13.99 -3.84
N ILE A 258 -9.60 15.26 -3.47
CA ILE A 258 -8.51 16.17 -3.06
C ILE A 258 -7.99 15.93 -1.64
N VAL A 259 -8.63 15.00 -0.92
CA VAL A 259 -8.20 14.55 0.42
C VAL A 259 -7.28 13.33 0.35
N ASN A 260 -7.20 12.63 -0.78
CA ASN A 260 -6.45 11.37 -0.90
C ASN A 260 -4.96 11.49 -0.55
N GLY A 261 -4.35 12.67 -0.72
CA GLY A 261 -2.95 12.90 -0.33
C GLY A 261 -2.73 13.28 1.14
N GLN A 262 -3.81 13.40 1.91
CA GLN A 262 -3.77 13.86 3.31
C GLN A 262 -3.73 12.69 4.31
N ASP A 263 -4.10 11.48 3.89
CA ASP A 263 -3.97 10.28 4.72
C ASP A 263 -2.48 9.98 5.00
N ILE A 264 -2.18 9.50 6.20
CA ILE A 264 -0.80 9.31 6.66
C ILE A 264 0.03 8.42 5.72
N GLU A 265 -0.57 7.41 5.07
CA GLU A 265 0.10 6.54 4.11
C GLU A 265 0.27 7.16 2.71
N PHE A 266 -0.32 8.33 2.46
CA PHE A 266 -0.29 9.04 1.18
C PHE A 266 0.36 10.44 1.27
N GLN A 267 0.77 10.86 2.47
CA GLN A 267 1.55 12.07 2.69
C GLN A 267 2.97 11.96 2.15
N SER A 268 3.40 13.00 1.44
CA SER A 268 4.78 13.10 0.95
C SER A 268 5.76 13.34 2.13
N SER A 269 6.99 12.80 2.12
CA SER A 269 7.60 12.07 1.01
C SER A 269 7.23 10.58 0.99
N ILE A 270 6.94 10.07 -0.21
CA ILE A 270 6.69 8.65 -0.49
C ILE A 270 7.71 8.22 -1.54
N PHE A 271 8.10 6.96 -1.51
CA PHE A 271 9.16 6.42 -2.34
C PHE A 271 8.71 5.19 -3.14
N GLN A 272 9.50 4.86 -4.14
CA GLN A 272 9.47 3.58 -4.83
C GLN A 272 10.91 3.15 -5.16
N PRO A 273 11.20 1.84 -5.25
CA PRO A 273 12.47 1.38 -5.78
C PRO A 273 12.62 1.70 -7.26
N VAL A 274 13.78 2.20 -7.65
CA VAL A 274 14.13 2.47 -9.05
C VAL A 274 14.01 1.17 -9.84
N GLY A 275 13.24 1.17 -10.93
CA GLY A 275 13.10 0.03 -11.83
C GLY A 275 12.08 -1.03 -11.42
N GLY A 276 11.32 -0.84 -10.33
CA GLY A 276 10.22 -1.73 -9.94
C GLY A 276 10.21 -2.11 -8.46
N MET A 277 9.01 -2.25 -7.88
CA MET A 277 8.86 -2.57 -6.46
C MET A 277 9.46 -3.93 -6.08
N ASP A 278 9.50 -4.87 -7.03
CA ASP A 278 10.11 -6.19 -6.83
C ASP A 278 11.62 -6.15 -6.53
N ASN A 279 12.30 -5.01 -6.70
CA ASN A 279 13.70 -4.87 -6.30
C ASN A 279 13.89 -5.02 -4.78
N ILE A 280 12.85 -4.77 -3.96
CA ILE A 280 12.87 -5.13 -2.54
C ILE A 280 12.90 -6.65 -2.38
N ALA A 281 12.04 -7.38 -3.09
CA ALA A 281 12.00 -8.83 -3.04
C ALA A 281 13.31 -9.46 -3.57
N LYS A 282 13.83 -8.98 -4.71
CA LYS A 282 15.11 -9.43 -5.27
C LYS A 282 16.29 -9.20 -4.34
N ALA A 283 16.29 -8.08 -3.61
CA ALA A 283 17.30 -7.81 -2.60
C ALA A 283 17.25 -8.87 -1.48
N PHE A 284 16.06 -9.19 -0.95
CA PHE A 284 15.94 -10.30 0.01
C PHE A 284 16.37 -11.64 -0.61
N GLU A 285 15.90 -11.96 -1.80
CA GLU A 285 16.24 -13.19 -2.52
C GLU A 285 17.75 -13.37 -2.70
N LYS A 286 18.50 -12.30 -2.98
CA LYS A 286 19.98 -12.36 -3.03
C LYS A 286 20.62 -12.84 -1.71
N ARG A 287 19.94 -12.67 -0.57
CA ARG A 287 20.47 -12.97 0.78
C ARG A 287 19.96 -14.32 1.32
N VAL A 288 18.86 -14.84 0.78
CA VAL A 288 18.24 -16.08 1.24
C VAL A 288 17.92 -17.08 0.12
N GLY A 289 18.27 -16.78 -1.12
CA GLY A 289 17.90 -17.56 -2.30
C GLY A 289 18.41 -18.99 -2.28
N ASP A 290 19.57 -19.22 -1.65
CA ASP A 290 20.13 -20.54 -1.42
C ASP A 290 19.32 -21.40 -0.43
N LEU A 291 18.36 -20.80 0.28
CA LEU A 291 17.39 -21.50 1.15
C LEU A 291 16.10 -21.87 0.44
N ILE A 292 15.84 -21.34 -0.75
CA ILE A 292 14.53 -21.42 -1.40
C ILE A 292 14.45 -22.67 -2.28
N GLU A 293 13.48 -23.53 -1.98
CA GLU A 293 13.00 -24.55 -2.90
C GLU A 293 11.75 -24.02 -3.60
N TYR A 294 11.91 -23.63 -4.87
CA TYR A 294 10.82 -23.16 -5.73
C TYR A 294 9.94 -24.30 -6.24
N HIS A 295 8.80 -23.96 -6.83
CA HIS A 295 7.81 -24.92 -7.33
C HIS A 295 7.34 -25.92 -6.27
N ALA A 296 7.45 -25.57 -4.99
CA ALA A 296 7.08 -26.39 -3.85
C ALA A 296 5.68 -26.00 -3.35
N LYS A 297 4.66 -26.69 -3.87
CA LYS A 297 3.26 -26.51 -3.47
C LYS A 297 3.00 -27.24 -2.16
N VAL A 298 2.98 -26.52 -1.05
CA VAL A 298 2.57 -27.08 0.25
C VAL A 298 1.13 -27.61 0.16
N THR A 299 0.95 -28.86 0.60
CA THR A 299 -0.35 -29.55 0.58
C THR A 299 -0.87 -29.88 1.97
N GLN A 300 -0.01 -29.95 2.99
CA GLN A 300 -0.41 -30.23 4.36
C GLN A 300 0.65 -29.78 5.37
N ILE A 301 0.21 -29.29 6.54
CA ILE A 301 1.07 -28.91 7.67
C ILE A 301 0.66 -29.73 8.90
N ASN A 302 1.56 -30.56 9.42
CA ASN A 302 1.38 -31.33 10.64
C ASN A 302 2.41 -30.93 11.70
N GLN A 303 2.08 -31.06 12.98
CA GLN A 303 3.00 -30.77 14.07
C GLN A 303 2.82 -31.71 15.26
N SER A 304 3.86 -31.83 16.07
CA SER A 304 3.87 -32.59 17.33
C SER A 304 4.79 -31.91 18.33
N ASP A 305 4.87 -32.44 19.55
CA ASP A 305 5.83 -31.96 20.54
C ASP A 305 7.30 -32.08 20.08
N LYS A 306 7.59 -32.84 19.01
CA LYS A 306 8.95 -33.04 18.49
C LYS A 306 9.33 -32.12 17.32
N GLY A 307 8.36 -31.59 16.58
CA GLY A 307 8.66 -30.85 15.35
C GLY A 307 7.44 -30.65 14.45
N VAL A 308 7.67 -30.03 13.30
CA VAL A 308 6.71 -29.80 12.23
C VAL A 308 7.09 -30.66 11.02
N THR A 309 6.09 -31.27 10.39
CA THR A 309 6.23 -32.01 9.13
C THR A 309 5.31 -31.39 8.09
N VAL A 310 5.88 -30.98 6.96
CA VAL A 310 5.15 -30.35 5.86
C VAL A 310 5.24 -31.23 4.63
N ASN A 311 4.08 -31.61 4.10
CA ASN A 311 3.99 -32.28 2.82
C ASN A 311 3.80 -31.24 1.73
N TYR A 312 4.48 -31.45 0.61
CA TYR A 312 4.39 -30.58 -0.55
C TYR A 312 4.57 -31.38 -1.84
N GLU A 313 4.05 -30.85 -2.92
CA GLU A 313 4.26 -31.37 -4.26
C GLU A 313 5.27 -30.48 -4.99
N GLN A 314 6.22 -31.07 -5.70
CA GLN A 314 7.09 -30.35 -6.61
C GLN A 314 7.09 -31.08 -7.96
N GLN A 315 6.66 -30.39 -9.02
CA GLN A 315 6.59 -30.96 -10.37
C GLN A 315 5.84 -32.31 -10.43
N GLY A 316 4.72 -32.43 -9.72
CA GLY A 316 3.93 -33.67 -9.64
C GLY A 316 4.46 -34.73 -8.69
N VAL A 317 5.61 -34.51 -8.04
CA VAL A 317 6.21 -35.46 -7.09
C VAL A 317 5.90 -35.03 -5.66
N ALA A 318 5.30 -35.95 -4.89
CA ALA A 318 5.08 -35.75 -3.46
C ALA A 318 6.41 -35.80 -2.68
N LYS A 319 6.61 -34.82 -1.80
CA LYS A 319 7.78 -34.67 -0.95
C LYS A 319 7.38 -34.27 0.46
N THR A 320 8.32 -34.41 1.39
CA THR A 320 8.17 -34.03 2.79
C THR A 320 9.37 -33.22 3.27
N ALA A 321 9.13 -32.21 4.09
CA ALA A 321 10.14 -31.45 4.81
C ALA A 321 9.84 -31.46 6.31
N GLN A 322 10.89 -31.46 7.13
CA GLN A 322 10.79 -31.49 8.59
C GLN A 322 11.66 -30.40 9.20
N ALA A 323 11.18 -29.82 10.30
CA ALA A 323 11.93 -28.84 11.10
C ALA A 323 11.43 -28.82 12.54
N ASP A 324 12.19 -28.20 13.44
CA ASP A 324 11.78 -28.00 14.84
C ASP A 324 10.64 -26.98 14.95
N TRP A 325 10.61 -25.98 14.07
CA TRP A 325 9.62 -24.91 14.06
C TRP A 325 9.17 -24.54 12.65
N CYS A 326 8.02 -23.89 12.55
CA CYS A 326 7.47 -23.44 11.27
C CYS A 326 6.99 -21.99 11.34
N VAL A 327 7.42 -21.18 10.36
CA VAL A 327 6.85 -19.87 10.06
C VAL A 327 6.03 -20.00 8.78
N CYS A 328 4.70 -19.92 8.89
CA CYS A 328 3.83 -20.01 7.74
C CYS A 328 3.42 -18.61 7.24
N THR A 329 3.75 -18.30 5.99
CA THR A 329 3.42 -17.02 5.35
C THR A 329 2.46 -17.16 4.16
N ILE A 330 1.94 -18.38 3.96
CA ILE A 330 0.90 -18.68 2.98
C ILE A 330 -0.33 -17.80 3.27
N PRO A 331 -0.88 -17.09 2.26
CA PRO A 331 -2.10 -16.30 2.44
C PRO A 331 -3.25 -17.16 2.99
N LEU A 332 -4.06 -16.61 3.90
CA LEU A 332 -5.14 -17.38 4.56
C LEU A 332 -6.20 -17.88 3.59
N SER A 333 -6.42 -17.16 2.50
CA SER A 333 -7.22 -17.59 1.35
C SER A 333 -6.79 -18.94 0.79
N ILE A 334 -5.49 -19.27 0.84
CA ILE A 334 -4.93 -20.56 0.40
C ILE A 334 -4.79 -21.51 1.57
N LEU A 335 -4.29 -21.03 2.72
CA LEU A 335 -4.04 -21.84 3.92
C LEU A 335 -5.32 -22.51 4.44
N SER A 336 -6.47 -21.84 4.30
CA SER A 336 -7.79 -22.37 4.68
C SER A 336 -8.27 -23.56 3.81
N GLN A 337 -7.62 -23.82 2.67
CA GLN A 337 -7.96 -24.89 1.73
C GLN A 337 -7.11 -26.15 1.91
N ILE A 338 -6.10 -26.13 2.77
CA ILE A 338 -5.22 -27.28 3.04
C ILE A 338 -5.35 -27.75 4.49
N PRO A 339 -5.11 -29.04 4.79
CA PRO A 339 -5.10 -29.50 6.17
C PRO A 339 -3.94 -28.87 6.96
N VAL A 340 -4.28 -28.21 8.08
CA VAL A 340 -3.34 -27.60 9.02
C VAL A 340 -3.64 -28.10 10.42
N GLN A 341 -2.71 -28.85 11.01
CA GLN A 341 -2.79 -29.25 12.41
C GLN A 341 -2.43 -28.06 13.30
N ALA A 342 -3.45 -27.38 13.83
CA ALA A 342 -3.33 -26.25 14.75
C ALA A 342 -4.49 -26.29 15.76
N SER A 343 -4.45 -25.46 16.80
CA SER A 343 -5.57 -25.32 17.74
C SER A 343 -6.86 -24.91 17.03
N SER A 344 -8.00 -25.20 17.65
CA SER A 344 -9.32 -24.79 17.16
C SER A 344 -9.41 -23.27 16.98
N GLY A 345 -8.80 -22.49 17.87
CA GLY A 345 -8.74 -21.03 17.79
C GLY A 345 -7.98 -20.55 16.56
N MET A 346 -6.77 -21.07 16.31
CA MET A 346 -6.00 -20.70 15.12
C MET A 346 -6.70 -21.15 13.83
N GLN A 347 -7.26 -22.36 13.81
CA GLN A 347 -8.03 -22.83 12.66
C GLN A 347 -9.27 -21.98 12.36
N ALA A 348 -9.99 -21.55 13.40
CA ALA A 348 -11.12 -20.63 13.24
C ALA A 348 -10.66 -19.29 12.65
N ALA A 349 -9.55 -18.74 13.14
CA ALA A 349 -8.96 -17.50 12.62
C ALA A 349 -8.50 -17.61 11.16
N ILE A 350 -7.89 -18.74 10.76
CA ILE A 350 -7.46 -18.99 9.37
C ILE A 350 -8.68 -18.97 8.42
N ARG A 351 -9.82 -19.53 8.83
CA ARG A 351 -11.03 -19.63 7.99
C ARG A 351 -11.89 -18.37 7.99
N SER A 352 -11.73 -17.48 8.97
CA SER A 352 -12.66 -16.35 9.16
C SER A 352 -12.29 -15.09 8.37
N LEU A 353 -11.05 -14.95 7.88
CA LEU A 353 -10.58 -13.72 7.24
C LEU A 353 -10.79 -13.74 5.71
N PRO A 354 -11.77 -13.00 5.15
CA PRO A 354 -11.91 -12.84 3.71
C PRO A 354 -10.78 -11.97 3.14
N TYR A 355 -10.55 -12.07 1.83
CA TYR A 355 -9.56 -11.26 1.13
C TYR A 355 -10.21 -10.31 0.12
N ALA A 356 -9.65 -9.12 -0.02
CA ALA A 356 -10.13 -8.11 -0.96
C ALA A 356 -9.87 -8.51 -2.41
N ALA A 357 -10.83 -8.23 -3.30
CA ALA A 357 -10.61 -8.24 -4.74
C ALA A 357 -9.97 -6.92 -5.20
N SER A 358 -8.97 -7.01 -6.08
CA SER A 358 -8.32 -5.85 -6.68
C SER A 358 -7.79 -6.17 -8.07
N VAL A 359 -7.90 -5.22 -8.99
CA VAL A 359 -7.35 -5.31 -10.34
C VAL A 359 -6.48 -4.11 -10.64
N LYS A 360 -5.30 -4.34 -11.21
CA LYS A 360 -4.50 -3.29 -11.85
C LYS A 360 -4.34 -3.56 -13.32
N VAL A 361 -4.43 -2.51 -14.13
CA VAL A 361 -4.19 -2.58 -15.58
C VAL A 361 -3.06 -1.63 -15.95
N GLY A 362 -1.94 -2.18 -16.42
CA GLY A 362 -0.86 -1.40 -17.01
C GLY A 362 -1.12 -1.18 -18.50
N LEU A 363 -1.01 0.07 -18.94
CA LEU A 363 -1.22 0.47 -20.34
C LEU A 363 0.03 1.17 -20.84
N GLU A 364 0.68 0.63 -21.87
CA GLU A 364 1.78 1.27 -22.57
C GLU A 364 1.26 2.13 -23.73
N PHE A 365 1.85 3.32 -23.85
CA PHE A 365 1.56 4.29 -24.90
C PHE A 365 2.80 4.56 -25.75
N LYS A 366 2.58 4.90 -27.02
CA LYS A 366 3.62 5.20 -28.02
C LYS A 366 4.49 6.40 -27.62
N ARG A 367 3.88 7.36 -26.90
CA ARG A 367 4.55 8.53 -26.33
C ARG A 367 3.92 8.91 -24.99
N ARG A 368 4.65 9.72 -24.22
CA ARG A 368 4.21 10.24 -22.91
C ARG A 368 3.33 11.48 -23.08
N PHE A 369 2.16 11.32 -23.70
CA PHE A 369 1.25 12.43 -24.00
C PHE A 369 0.86 13.23 -22.75
N TRP A 370 0.77 12.59 -21.59
CA TRP A 370 0.47 13.24 -20.32
C TRP A 370 1.53 14.28 -19.93
N GLU A 371 2.80 14.06 -20.26
CA GLU A 371 3.88 15.05 -20.06
C GLU A 371 3.90 16.08 -21.19
N GLN A 372 3.83 15.61 -22.44
CA GLN A 372 4.06 16.41 -23.64
C GLN A 372 2.91 17.38 -23.95
N ASP A 373 1.67 16.95 -23.74
CA ASP A 373 0.47 17.71 -24.11
C ASP A 373 -0.18 18.36 -22.88
N GLU A 374 -0.05 17.73 -21.71
CA GLU A 374 -0.83 18.10 -20.53
C GLU A 374 0.01 18.55 -19.33
N ALA A 375 1.35 18.47 -19.42
CA ALA A 375 2.29 18.83 -18.36
C ALA A 375 2.04 18.09 -17.03
N ILE A 376 1.62 16.83 -17.08
CA ILE A 376 1.43 15.96 -15.93
C ILE A 376 2.69 15.11 -15.76
N TYR A 377 3.48 15.35 -14.71
CA TYR A 377 4.68 14.58 -14.37
C TYR A 377 4.44 13.80 -13.07
N GLY A 378 4.16 12.50 -13.18
CA GLY A 378 3.74 11.67 -12.05
C GLY A 378 2.37 12.07 -11.47
N GLY A 379 1.98 11.47 -10.35
CA GLY A 379 0.69 11.74 -9.71
C GLY A 379 -0.43 10.80 -10.12
N VAL A 380 -1.63 11.12 -9.63
CA VAL A 380 -2.83 10.31 -9.82
C VAL A 380 -3.99 11.20 -10.22
N SER A 381 -4.69 10.83 -11.29
CA SER A 381 -6.00 11.35 -11.64
C SER A 381 -7.09 10.43 -11.11
N TYR A 382 -8.17 11.00 -10.60
CA TYR A 382 -9.25 10.25 -9.93
C TYR A 382 -10.58 10.38 -10.68
N THR A 383 -11.37 9.32 -10.67
CA THR A 383 -12.66 9.30 -11.36
C THR A 383 -13.69 8.37 -10.72
N ASN A 384 -14.97 8.68 -10.91
CA ASN A 384 -16.07 7.76 -10.58
C ASN A 384 -16.30 6.67 -11.65
N LEU A 385 -15.55 6.66 -12.76
CA LEU A 385 -15.57 5.56 -13.72
C LEU A 385 -15.05 4.27 -13.07
N PRO A 386 -15.41 3.07 -13.58
CA PRO A 386 -14.98 1.80 -13.01
C PRO A 386 -13.47 1.60 -12.86
N ILE A 387 -12.63 2.30 -13.63
CA ILE A 387 -11.16 2.29 -13.49
C ILE A 387 -10.64 2.94 -12.20
N THR A 388 -11.48 3.77 -11.56
CA THR A 388 -11.31 4.57 -10.33
C THR A 388 -10.19 5.62 -10.35
N ASN A 389 -9.03 5.29 -10.93
CA ASN A 389 -7.91 6.21 -11.08
C ASN A 389 -6.99 5.81 -12.23
N ILE A 390 -6.27 6.82 -12.71
CA ILE A 390 -5.16 6.70 -13.65
C ILE A 390 -3.93 7.27 -12.95
N SER A 391 -2.80 6.58 -13.01
CA SER A 391 -1.57 7.13 -12.48
C SER A 391 -0.43 7.11 -13.46
N TYR A 392 0.27 8.23 -13.44
CA TYR A 392 1.39 8.54 -14.30
C TYR A 392 2.69 8.07 -13.62
N PRO A 393 3.61 7.46 -14.36
CA PRO A 393 4.86 6.99 -13.80
C PRO A 393 5.65 8.15 -13.20
N SER A 394 6.20 7.95 -12.00
CA SER A 394 7.09 8.91 -11.32
C SER A 394 8.55 8.73 -11.76
N THR A 395 8.77 8.25 -12.99
CA THR A 395 10.07 7.83 -13.51
C THR A 395 10.23 8.26 -14.95
N LYS A 396 11.50 8.36 -15.41
CA LYS A 396 11.86 8.70 -16.79
C LYS A 396 11.12 9.95 -17.30
N PHE A 397 11.06 11.01 -16.47
CA PHE A 397 10.47 12.28 -16.87
C PHE A 397 11.17 12.82 -18.12
N CYS A 398 10.40 13.40 -19.03
CA CYS A 398 10.88 13.98 -20.29
C CYS A 398 11.48 12.96 -21.28
N ASP A 399 11.32 11.66 -21.03
CA ASP A 399 11.68 10.63 -22.01
C ASP A 399 10.76 10.76 -23.24
N LYS A 400 11.31 10.55 -24.43
CA LYS A 400 10.60 10.65 -25.70
C LYS A 400 10.00 9.30 -26.14
N GLY A 401 10.41 8.22 -25.50
CA GLY A 401 9.96 6.87 -25.80
C GLY A 401 8.58 6.52 -25.27
N LYS A 402 8.25 5.23 -25.36
CA LYS A 402 7.04 4.65 -24.80
C LYS A 402 7.00 4.79 -23.28
N GLY A 403 5.81 4.91 -22.71
CA GLY A 403 5.62 4.96 -21.25
C GLY A 403 4.42 4.13 -20.81
N VAL A 404 4.49 3.59 -19.60
CA VAL A 404 3.41 2.79 -19.01
C VAL A 404 2.67 3.59 -17.95
N LEU A 405 1.36 3.73 -18.12
CA LEU A 405 0.42 4.22 -17.10
C LEU A 405 -0.15 3.05 -16.30
N LEU A 406 -0.46 3.29 -15.02
CA LEU A 406 -1.48 2.50 -14.34
C LEU A 406 -2.84 3.04 -14.81
N GLY A 407 -3.44 2.38 -15.80
CA GLY A 407 -4.68 2.83 -16.43
C GLY A 407 -5.96 2.45 -15.69
N ALA A 408 -5.86 1.53 -14.72
CA ALA A 408 -6.95 1.22 -13.80
C ALA A 408 -6.38 0.65 -12.50
N TYR A 409 -6.94 1.05 -11.36
CA TYR A 409 -6.68 0.43 -10.07
C TYR A 409 -8.01 0.23 -9.33
N VAL A 410 -8.56 -0.96 -9.47
CA VAL A 410 -9.97 -1.26 -9.23
C VAL A 410 -10.13 -2.10 -7.97
N TRP A 411 -11.23 -1.86 -7.25
CA TRP A 411 -11.57 -2.56 -6.00
C TRP A 411 -13.05 -2.98 -6.01
N GLY A 412 -13.43 -3.81 -5.03
CA GLY A 412 -14.83 -4.13 -4.74
C GLY A 412 -15.58 -4.74 -5.92
N ALA A 413 -16.84 -4.34 -6.11
CA ALA A 413 -17.72 -4.86 -7.18
C ALA A 413 -17.10 -4.71 -8.58
N ASN A 414 -16.48 -3.56 -8.85
CA ASN A 414 -15.84 -3.31 -10.14
C ASN A 414 -14.65 -4.26 -10.38
N ALA A 415 -13.92 -4.68 -9.34
CA ALA A 415 -12.83 -5.65 -9.50
C ALA A 415 -13.37 -7.03 -9.92
N PHE A 416 -14.53 -7.43 -9.39
CA PHE A 416 -15.22 -8.65 -9.84
C PHE A 416 -15.76 -8.52 -11.26
N GLU A 417 -16.34 -7.37 -11.62
CA GLU A 417 -16.79 -7.09 -12.99
C GLU A 417 -15.62 -7.19 -14.00
N PHE A 418 -14.50 -6.51 -13.73
CA PHE A 418 -13.32 -6.61 -14.58
C PHE A 418 -12.84 -8.07 -14.69
N THR A 419 -12.78 -8.81 -13.60
CA THR A 419 -12.29 -10.20 -13.63
C THR A 419 -13.26 -11.23 -14.20
N SER A 420 -14.52 -10.86 -14.44
CA SER A 420 -15.46 -11.65 -15.24
C SER A 420 -15.11 -11.64 -16.74
N LEU A 421 -14.36 -10.64 -17.19
CA LEU A 421 -13.89 -10.50 -18.56
C LEU A 421 -12.58 -11.26 -18.77
N ALA A 422 -12.32 -11.65 -20.02
CA ALA A 422 -11.01 -12.11 -20.45
C ALA A 422 -9.97 -10.97 -20.27
N PRO A 423 -8.68 -11.28 -19.99
CA PRO A 423 -7.71 -10.23 -19.67
C PRO A 423 -7.52 -9.15 -20.74
N GLU A 424 -7.58 -9.52 -22.02
CA GLU A 424 -7.52 -8.56 -23.14
C GLU A 424 -8.72 -7.60 -23.15
N GLU A 425 -9.91 -8.08 -22.78
CA GLU A 425 -11.11 -7.24 -22.67
C GLU A 425 -11.04 -6.29 -21.47
N ARG A 426 -10.35 -6.68 -20.38
CA ARG A 426 -10.05 -5.78 -19.26
C ARG A 426 -9.18 -4.61 -19.69
N VAL A 427 -8.16 -4.90 -20.51
CA VAL A 427 -7.28 -3.87 -21.08
C VAL A 427 -8.08 -2.94 -22.00
N LYS A 428 -8.89 -3.49 -22.92
CA LYS A 428 -9.76 -2.69 -23.79
C LYS A 428 -10.72 -1.80 -23.00
N LYS A 429 -11.36 -2.32 -21.95
CA LYS A 429 -12.23 -1.54 -21.07
C LYS A 429 -11.50 -0.43 -20.33
N ALA A 430 -10.29 -0.70 -19.83
CA ALA A 430 -9.47 0.35 -19.20
C ALA A 430 -9.12 1.47 -20.20
N VAL A 431 -8.84 1.14 -21.46
CA VAL A 431 -8.61 2.12 -22.53
C VAL A 431 -9.88 2.92 -22.85
N GLU A 432 -11.03 2.26 -22.95
CA GLU A 432 -12.34 2.90 -23.21
C GLU A 432 -12.70 3.92 -22.14
N TYR A 433 -12.55 3.56 -20.86
CA TYR A 433 -12.77 4.50 -19.75
C TYR A 433 -11.70 5.60 -19.71
N GLY A 434 -10.43 5.25 -19.93
CA GLY A 434 -9.33 6.20 -19.94
C GLY A 434 -9.47 7.29 -21.02
N LYS A 435 -10.03 6.94 -22.18
CA LYS A 435 -10.33 7.90 -23.27
C LYS A 435 -11.28 9.03 -22.86
N GLN A 436 -12.15 8.79 -21.87
CA GLN A 436 -13.06 9.82 -21.35
C GLN A 436 -12.32 10.86 -20.49
N ILE A 437 -11.13 10.52 -20.00
CA ILE A 437 -10.27 11.42 -19.24
C ILE A 437 -9.21 12.05 -20.16
N HIS A 438 -8.60 11.23 -21.02
CA HIS A 438 -7.52 11.60 -21.94
C HIS A 438 -7.86 11.14 -23.36
N PRO A 439 -8.32 12.04 -24.25
CA PRO A 439 -8.67 11.70 -25.63
C PRO A 439 -7.56 10.99 -26.42
N GLN A 440 -6.29 11.28 -26.10
CA GLN A 440 -5.09 10.73 -26.73
C GLN A 440 -4.99 9.20 -26.62
N TYR A 441 -5.69 8.58 -25.67
CA TYR A 441 -5.69 7.11 -25.50
C TYR A 441 -6.04 6.37 -26.79
N ALA A 442 -6.96 6.92 -27.60
CA ALA A 442 -7.42 6.25 -28.81
C ALA A 442 -6.33 6.07 -29.87
N GLU A 443 -5.40 7.02 -29.97
CA GLU A 443 -4.35 7.05 -30.99
C GLU A 443 -3.01 6.51 -30.44
N GLU A 444 -2.73 6.79 -29.17
CA GLU A 444 -1.43 6.55 -28.56
C GLU A 444 -1.31 5.20 -27.85
N PHE A 445 -2.42 4.51 -27.56
CA PHE A 445 -2.35 3.19 -26.92
C PHE A 445 -1.59 2.19 -27.81
N ASP A 446 -0.73 1.40 -27.17
CA ASP A 446 0.09 0.39 -27.85
C ASP A 446 -0.24 -1.03 -27.36
N ASN A 447 -0.04 -1.31 -26.08
CA ASN A 447 -0.33 -2.62 -25.49
C ASN A 447 -0.60 -2.51 -23.98
N GLY A 448 -1.10 -3.58 -23.35
CA GLY A 448 -1.40 -3.56 -21.92
C GLY A 448 -1.48 -4.95 -21.30
N ILE A 449 -1.50 -4.98 -19.98
CA ILE A 449 -1.61 -6.20 -19.17
C ILE A 449 -2.45 -5.94 -17.93
N ALA A 450 -3.26 -6.92 -17.51
CA ALA A 450 -4.18 -6.79 -16.39
C ALA A 450 -3.96 -7.89 -15.33
N VAL A 451 -3.82 -7.52 -14.07
CA VAL A 451 -3.67 -8.47 -12.96
C VAL A 451 -4.81 -8.29 -11.98
N GLY A 452 -5.65 -9.32 -11.84
CA GLY A 452 -6.65 -9.42 -10.77
C GLY A 452 -6.16 -10.33 -9.65
N TRP A 453 -5.95 -9.81 -8.44
CA TRP A 453 -5.31 -10.53 -7.35
C TRP A 453 -6.10 -11.74 -6.84
N HIS A 454 -7.43 -11.69 -6.88
CA HIS A 454 -8.29 -12.84 -6.55
C HIS A 454 -8.32 -13.91 -7.65
N ARG A 455 -7.72 -13.63 -8.82
CA ARG A 455 -7.48 -14.58 -9.91
C ARG A 455 -6.05 -15.12 -9.90
N VAL A 456 -5.17 -14.64 -9.03
CA VAL A 456 -3.79 -15.15 -8.89
C VAL A 456 -3.82 -16.51 -8.15
N PRO A 457 -3.41 -17.62 -8.79
CA PRO A 457 -3.66 -18.97 -8.26
C PRO A 457 -3.13 -19.24 -6.84
N TRP A 458 -2.02 -18.60 -6.48
CA TRP A 458 -1.31 -18.78 -5.21
C TRP A 458 -1.58 -17.69 -4.17
N THR A 459 -2.52 -16.78 -4.44
CA THR A 459 -2.87 -15.72 -3.49
C THR A 459 -4.38 -15.59 -3.33
N GLN A 460 -5.17 -15.72 -4.40
CA GLN A 460 -6.64 -15.67 -4.36
C GLN A 460 -7.20 -14.47 -3.59
N GLY A 461 -6.50 -13.33 -3.66
CA GLY A 461 -6.93 -12.08 -3.04
C GLY A 461 -5.80 -11.07 -2.94
N CYS A 462 -6.14 -9.80 -2.75
CA CYS A 462 -5.18 -8.71 -2.65
C CYS A 462 -4.57 -8.62 -1.25
N TYR A 463 -5.40 -8.64 -0.21
CA TYR A 463 -5.02 -8.56 1.21
C TYR A 463 -6.16 -8.99 2.12
N GLY A 464 -5.86 -9.31 3.39
CA GLY A 464 -6.85 -9.71 4.39
C GLY A 464 -7.77 -8.56 4.85
N LEU A 465 -9.08 -8.74 4.77
CA LEU A 465 -10.10 -7.75 5.14
C LEU A 465 -10.54 -7.92 6.60
N TRP A 466 -9.85 -7.20 7.49
CA TRP A 466 -10.20 -7.12 8.90
C TRP A 466 -11.34 -6.13 9.16
N THR A 467 -12.35 -6.56 9.91
CA THR A 467 -13.26 -5.69 10.65
C THR A 467 -12.83 -5.62 12.11
N GLU A 468 -13.30 -4.61 12.85
CA GLU A 468 -13.02 -4.50 14.30
C GLU A 468 -13.53 -5.73 15.07
N GLU A 469 -14.73 -6.20 14.75
CA GLU A 469 -15.34 -7.40 15.32
C GLU A 469 -14.47 -8.64 15.09
N LYS A 470 -14.06 -8.90 13.84
CA LYS A 470 -13.19 -10.04 13.53
C LYS A 470 -11.84 -9.92 14.22
N ARG A 471 -11.28 -8.71 14.33
CA ARG A 471 -10.04 -8.51 15.06
C ARG A 471 -10.20 -8.90 16.52
N ALA A 472 -11.26 -8.44 17.17
CA ALA A 472 -11.56 -8.78 18.56
C ALA A 472 -11.73 -10.29 18.76
N GLU A 473 -12.36 -10.99 17.81
CA GLU A 473 -12.64 -12.42 17.93
C GLU A 473 -11.42 -13.32 17.60
N HIS A 474 -10.64 -12.96 16.58
CA HIS A 474 -9.71 -13.91 15.95
C HIS A 474 -8.26 -13.45 15.88
N TYR A 475 -7.96 -12.16 16.02
CA TYR A 475 -6.62 -11.65 15.72
C TYR A 475 -5.54 -12.18 16.69
N GLU A 476 -5.85 -12.27 17.98
CA GLU A 476 -4.93 -12.86 18.96
C GLU A 476 -4.65 -14.34 18.64
N ASN A 477 -5.70 -15.10 18.31
CA ASN A 477 -5.58 -16.50 17.91
C ASN A 477 -4.78 -16.70 16.63
N LEU A 478 -4.87 -15.76 15.68
CA LEU A 478 -4.10 -15.79 14.44
C LEU A 478 -2.61 -15.53 14.70
N CYS A 479 -2.32 -14.54 15.56
CA CYS A 479 -0.97 -14.07 15.78
C CYS A 479 -0.20 -14.96 16.78
N GLN A 480 -0.84 -15.66 17.72
CA GLN A 480 -0.14 -16.43 18.76
C GLN A 480 0.80 -17.54 18.24
N VAL A 481 1.67 -18.05 19.12
CA VAL A 481 2.43 -19.27 18.85
C VAL A 481 1.54 -20.48 19.14
N ASP A 482 1.27 -21.29 18.13
CA ASP A 482 0.43 -22.49 18.22
C ASP A 482 1.31 -23.73 18.12
N GLY A 483 1.63 -24.32 19.28
CA GLY A 483 2.60 -25.40 19.37
C GLY A 483 3.98 -24.96 18.85
N ARG A 484 4.31 -25.39 17.63
CA ARG A 484 5.56 -25.10 16.89
C ARG A 484 5.34 -24.26 15.63
N LEU A 485 4.11 -23.77 15.42
CA LEU A 485 3.69 -22.97 14.28
C LEU A 485 3.46 -21.50 14.68
N VAL A 486 3.95 -20.58 13.85
CA VAL A 486 3.52 -19.16 13.85
C VAL A 486 3.08 -18.75 12.45
N LEU A 487 2.12 -17.84 12.38
CA LEU A 487 1.72 -17.19 11.13
C LEU A 487 2.40 -15.82 11.03
N ALA A 488 2.85 -15.46 9.82
CA ALA A 488 3.44 -14.16 9.55
C ALA A 488 3.06 -13.65 8.16
N GLY A 489 2.80 -12.34 8.06
CA GLY A 489 2.39 -11.68 6.83
C GLY A 489 1.45 -10.52 7.11
N GLU A 490 1.08 -9.78 6.07
CA GLU A 490 0.22 -8.59 6.26
C GLU A 490 -1.13 -8.92 6.93
N HIS A 491 -1.65 -10.14 6.74
CA HIS A 491 -2.87 -10.62 7.40
C HIS A 491 -2.71 -10.79 8.93
N ALA A 492 -1.48 -10.99 9.42
CA ALA A 492 -1.11 -11.04 10.84
C ALA A 492 -0.47 -9.70 11.27
N SER A 493 -1.04 -8.58 10.81
CA SER A 493 -0.64 -7.22 11.16
C SER A 493 -1.84 -6.28 11.32
N ASN A 494 -1.61 -5.11 11.92
CA ASN A 494 -2.56 -4.00 11.92
C ASN A 494 -2.43 -3.09 10.68
N LEU A 495 -1.54 -3.43 9.75
CA LEU A 495 -1.27 -2.69 8.51
C LEU A 495 -1.48 -3.61 7.29
N PRO A 496 -2.72 -4.09 7.05
CA PRO A 496 -3.00 -4.93 5.90
C PRO A 496 -2.70 -4.17 4.58
N ALA A 497 -2.49 -4.92 3.50
CA ALA A 497 -2.15 -4.39 2.17
C ALA A 497 -0.79 -3.67 2.04
N TRP A 498 -0.01 -3.54 3.12
CA TRP A 498 1.29 -2.88 3.10
C TRP A 498 2.46 -3.86 3.30
N GLN A 499 3.58 -3.56 2.64
CA GLN A 499 4.84 -4.29 2.83
C GLN A 499 5.33 -4.17 4.28
N GLU A 500 5.09 -3.02 4.93
CA GLU A 500 5.39 -2.78 6.34
C GLU A 500 4.67 -3.78 7.26
N GLY A 501 3.39 -4.03 7.02
CA GLY A 501 2.63 -5.04 7.76
C GLY A 501 3.21 -6.44 7.60
N ALA A 502 3.68 -6.81 6.40
CA ALA A 502 4.31 -8.11 6.17
C ALA A 502 5.65 -8.26 6.90
N ILE A 503 6.52 -7.25 6.83
CA ILE A 503 7.86 -7.30 7.43
C ILE A 503 7.79 -7.17 8.95
N SER A 504 6.99 -6.24 9.49
CA SER A 504 6.81 -6.08 10.94
C SER A 504 6.17 -7.31 11.58
N SER A 505 5.18 -7.93 10.91
CA SER A 505 4.58 -9.20 11.35
C SER A 505 5.62 -10.33 11.38
N ALA A 506 6.50 -10.41 10.39
CA ALA A 506 7.58 -11.39 10.37
C ALA A 506 8.54 -11.21 11.55
N HIS A 507 8.92 -9.97 11.89
CA HIS A 507 9.74 -9.66 13.07
C HIS A 507 9.09 -10.12 14.37
N ASP A 508 7.81 -9.76 14.57
CA ASP A 508 7.06 -10.15 15.77
C ASP A 508 6.92 -11.68 15.89
N ALA A 509 6.51 -12.34 14.80
CA ALA A 509 6.30 -13.79 14.77
C ALA A 509 7.56 -14.57 15.10
N ILE A 510 8.70 -14.24 14.49
CA ILE A 510 9.96 -14.95 14.77
C ILE A 510 10.52 -14.62 16.15
N LYS A 511 10.28 -13.41 16.68
CA LYS A 511 10.64 -13.06 18.06
C LYS A 511 9.90 -13.95 19.07
N ARG A 512 8.59 -14.13 18.90
CA ARG A 512 7.78 -14.99 19.77
C ARG A 512 8.11 -16.47 19.61
N LEU A 513 8.31 -16.93 18.37
CA LEU A 513 8.77 -18.30 18.09
C LEU A 513 10.13 -18.55 18.76
N HIS A 514 11.08 -17.64 18.60
CA HIS A 514 12.41 -17.75 19.19
C HIS A 514 12.36 -17.80 20.72
N HIS A 515 11.59 -16.92 21.35
CA HIS A 515 11.39 -16.94 22.80
C HIS A 515 10.86 -18.30 23.27
N LYS A 516 9.85 -18.86 22.59
CA LYS A 516 9.32 -20.18 22.89
C LYS A 516 10.39 -21.27 22.68
N ALA A 517 11.15 -21.20 21.59
CA ALA A 517 12.19 -22.17 21.27
C ALA A 517 13.28 -22.25 22.35
N VAL A 518 13.76 -21.09 22.81
CA VAL A 518 14.77 -21.00 23.88
C VAL A 518 14.18 -21.46 25.21
N SER A 519 12.94 -21.06 25.55
CA SER A 519 12.32 -21.45 26.82
C SER A 519 12.00 -22.94 26.93
N THR A 520 11.84 -23.64 25.80
CA THR A 520 11.63 -25.11 25.78
C THR A 520 12.92 -25.91 25.73
N ALA A 521 14.06 -25.26 25.51
CA ALA A 521 15.38 -25.89 25.45
C ALA A 521 16.17 -25.78 26.76
N ALA A 522 15.81 -24.81 27.61
CA ALA A 522 16.21 -24.72 29.01
C ALA A 522 15.34 -25.64 29.86
#